data_AF-A0A3A9YN63-F1
#
_entry.id   AF-A0A3A9YN63-F1
#
_cell.length_a   1.000
_cell.length_b   1.000
_cell.length_c   1.000
_cell.angle_alpha   90.00
_cell.angle_beta   90.00
_cell.angle_gamma   90.00
#
_symmetry.space_group_name_H-M   'P 1'
#
loop_
_entity.id
_entity.type
_entity.pdbx_description
1 polymer ?
#
loop_
_entity_poly.entity_id
_entity_poly.type
_entity_poly.pdbx_seq_one_letter_code
_entity_poly.pdbx_strand_id
1 'polypeptide(L)'
;MKSLGLLLAVSLVALAAVIGYRSGREAERKAAWEPIADRMEDAGTALAGEFRARAGSSAGRAARGVQWICVSLDPQGLPLVVVVTDARPEGTEADQLLADIRDFLAQRHGADFARGHSDMLLTSEGEVVRDLPAATLDPHPRAAAADPRRIVPSSL
;
A
#
# COMPACT_ATOMS: atom_id res chain seq x y z
N MET A 1 -36.07 23.00 -41.28
CA MET A 1 -36.25 22.24 -40.01
C MET A 1 -35.76 20.79 -40.05
N LYS A 2 -35.22 20.25 -41.15
CA LYS A 2 -34.73 18.84 -41.22
C LYS A 2 -33.30 18.65 -40.69
N SER A 3 -32.48 19.70 -40.68
CA SER A 3 -31.05 19.64 -40.36
C SER A 3 -30.73 19.58 -38.86
N LEU A 4 -31.61 20.13 -38.01
CA LEU A 4 -31.40 20.22 -36.56
C LEU A 4 -31.56 18.84 -35.88
N GLY A 5 -32.52 18.02 -36.34
CA GLY A 5 -32.74 16.68 -35.81
C GLY A 5 -31.60 15.70 -36.17
N LEU A 6 -30.96 15.88 -37.32
CA LEU A 6 -29.82 15.07 -37.73
C LEU A 6 -28.58 15.34 -36.86
N LEU A 7 -28.30 16.62 -36.56
CA LEU A 7 -27.16 17.01 -35.71
C LEU A 7 -27.31 16.53 -34.26
N LEU A 8 -28.52 16.57 -33.70
CA LEU A 8 -28.81 16.01 -32.38
C LEU A 8 -28.61 14.48 -32.34
N ALA A 9 -29.08 13.77 -33.36
CA ALA A 9 -28.92 12.31 -33.43
C ALA A 9 -27.44 11.89 -33.52
N VAL A 10 -26.65 12.56 -34.36
CA VAL A 10 -25.20 12.30 -34.49
C VAL A 10 -24.46 12.59 -33.19
N SER A 11 -24.85 13.66 -32.47
CA SER A 11 -24.21 14.03 -31.21
C SER A 11 -24.50 13.02 -30.09
N LEU A 12 -25.71 12.47 -30.03
CA LEU A 12 -26.08 11.43 -29.07
C LEU A 12 -25.37 10.09 -29.35
N VAL A 13 -25.20 9.72 -30.63
CA VAL A 13 -24.46 8.51 -31.01
C VAL A 13 -22.98 8.65 -30.69
N ALA A 14 -22.38 9.82 -30.95
CA ALA A 14 -20.99 10.10 -30.57
C ALA A 14 -20.79 10.08 -29.05
N LEU A 15 -21.73 10.65 -28.28
CA LEU A 15 -21.70 10.60 -26.81
C LEU A 15 -21.84 9.17 -26.29
N ALA A 16 -22.77 8.38 -26.84
CA ALA A 16 -22.95 6.97 -26.48
C ALA A 16 -21.71 6.13 -26.82
N ALA A 17 -21.02 6.43 -27.94
CA ALA A 17 -19.77 5.78 -28.31
C ALA A 17 -18.61 6.17 -27.38
N VAL A 18 -18.51 7.43 -26.96
CA VAL A 18 -17.49 7.89 -26.00
C VAL A 18 -17.73 7.31 -24.60
N ILE A 19 -18.99 7.27 -24.15
CA ILE A 19 -19.37 6.63 -22.90
C ILE A 19 -19.10 5.13 -22.99
N GLY A 20 -19.54 4.45 -24.05
CA GLY A 20 -19.29 3.03 -24.27
C GLY A 20 -17.80 2.67 -24.35
N TYR A 21 -16.98 3.50 -25.00
CA TYR A 21 -15.53 3.33 -25.05
C TYR A 21 -14.86 3.52 -23.69
N ARG A 22 -15.30 4.51 -22.91
CA ARG A 22 -14.78 4.76 -21.56
C ARG A 22 -15.19 3.65 -20.59
N SER A 23 -16.46 3.26 -20.61
CA SER A 23 -16.99 2.16 -19.79
C SER A 23 -16.40 0.82 -20.20
N GLY A 24 -16.17 0.59 -21.49
CA GLY A 24 -15.49 -0.59 -22.02
C GLY A 24 -14.03 -0.69 -21.55
N ARG A 25 -13.27 0.42 -21.62
CA ARG A 25 -11.91 0.46 -21.05
C ARG A 25 -11.89 0.30 -19.54
N GLU A 26 -12.83 0.89 -18.82
CA GLU A 26 -12.94 0.72 -17.36
C GLU A 26 -13.29 -0.73 -17.00
N ALA A 27 -14.16 -1.39 -17.78
CA ALA A 27 -14.49 -2.80 -17.62
C ALA A 27 -13.33 -3.74 -18.00
N GLU A 28 -12.64 -3.50 -19.11
CA GLU A 28 -11.44 -4.25 -19.51
C GLU A 28 -10.30 -4.06 -18.51
N ARG A 29 -10.10 -2.83 -18.03
CA ARG A 29 -9.12 -2.54 -16.99
C ARG A 29 -9.51 -3.26 -15.70
N LYS A 30 -10.77 -3.17 -15.26
CA LYS A 30 -11.27 -3.88 -14.08
C LYS A 30 -11.07 -5.40 -14.22
N ALA A 31 -11.44 -5.99 -15.35
CA ALA A 31 -11.25 -7.41 -15.65
C ALA A 31 -9.76 -7.81 -15.69
N ALA A 32 -8.84 -6.90 -16.00
CA ALA A 32 -7.41 -7.15 -15.94
C ALA A 32 -6.85 -7.09 -14.50
N TRP A 33 -7.45 -6.29 -13.62
CA TRP A 33 -7.00 -6.15 -12.22
C TRP A 33 -7.68 -7.11 -11.25
N GLU A 34 -8.88 -7.59 -11.56
CA GLU A 34 -9.67 -8.50 -10.71
C GLU A 34 -8.88 -9.79 -10.37
N PRO A 35 -8.23 -10.49 -11.32
CA PRO A 35 -7.41 -11.67 -10.99
C PRO A 35 -6.15 -11.35 -10.18
N ILE A 36 -5.68 -10.10 -10.20
CA ILE A 36 -4.52 -9.64 -9.41
C ILE A 36 -4.97 -9.33 -7.98
N ALA A 37 -6.11 -8.66 -7.84
CA ALA A 37 -6.73 -8.35 -6.56
C ALA A 37 -7.06 -9.65 -5.80
N ASP A 38 -7.69 -10.63 -6.47
CA ASP A 38 -8.00 -11.93 -5.87
C ASP A 38 -6.72 -12.64 -5.37
N ARG A 39 -5.65 -12.63 -6.16
CA ARG A 39 -4.36 -13.22 -5.75
C ARG A 39 -3.71 -12.47 -4.59
N MET A 40 -3.84 -11.14 -4.54
CA MET A 40 -3.34 -10.33 -3.41
C MET A 40 -4.15 -10.60 -2.15
N GLU A 41 -5.46 -10.76 -2.28
CA GLU A 41 -6.36 -11.12 -1.20
C GLU A 41 -6.01 -12.52 -0.65
N ASP A 42 -5.89 -13.52 -1.52
CA ASP A 42 -5.49 -14.88 -1.18
C ASP A 42 -4.11 -14.91 -0.51
N ALA A 43 -3.13 -14.21 -1.08
CA ALA A 43 -1.77 -14.17 -0.56
C ALA A 43 -1.72 -13.52 0.84
N GLY A 44 -2.43 -12.41 1.04
CA GLY A 44 -2.43 -11.75 2.34
C GLY A 44 -3.23 -12.49 3.40
N THR A 45 -4.29 -13.22 3.01
CA THR A 45 -5.04 -14.11 3.90
C THR A 45 -4.21 -15.31 4.32
N ALA A 46 -3.47 -15.91 3.38
CA ALA A 46 -2.53 -16.99 3.66
C ALA A 46 -1.44 -16.53 4.62
N LEU A 47 -0.86 -15.34 4.40
CA LEU A 47 0.17 -14.76 5.24
C LEU A 47 -0.33 -14.50 6.67
N ALA A 48 -1.55 -13.97 6.82
CA ALA A 48 -2.21 -13.82 8.12
C ALA A 48 -2.48 -15.18 8.79
N GLY A 49 -2.87 -16.19 8.01
CA GLY A 49 -3.04 -17.57 8.49
C GLY A 49 -1.75 -18.14 9.10
N GLU A 50 -0.64 -17.99 8.40
CA GLU A 50 0.68 -18.44 8.88
C GLU A 50 1.15 -17.66 10.11
N PHE A 51 0.96 -16.34 10.13
CA PHE A 51 1.26 -15.51 11.31
C PHE A 51 0.51 -16.02 12.54
N ARG A 52 -0.81 -16.21 12.43
CA ARG A 52 -1.65 -16.74 13.50
C ARG A 52 -1.20 -18.13 13.96
N ALA A 53 -0.86 -19.01 13.02
CA ALA A 53 -0.38 -20.35 13.32
C ALA A 53 0.96 -20.32 14.11
N ARG A 54 1.86 -19.39 13.75
CA ARG A 54 3.15 -19.20 14.45
C ARG A 54 2.99 -18.56 15.82
N ALA A 55 2.09 -17.58 15.95
CA ALA A 55 1.81 -16.92 17.22
C ALA A 55 1.24 -17.90 18.27
N GLY A 56 0.57 -18.96 17.81
CA GLY A 56 0.11 -20.06 18.64
C GLY A 56 -1.09 -19.71 19.53
N SER A 57 -1.48 -20.64 20.39
CA SER A 57 -2.67 -20.51 21.24
C SER A 57 -2.52 -19.50 22.38
N SER A 58 -1.29 -19.19 22.78
CA SER A 58 -0.98 -18.18 23.80
C SER A 58 -0.98 -16.74 23.27
N ALA A 59 -1.14 -16.56 21.95
CA ALA A 59 -1.18 -15.24 21.34
C ALA A 59 -2.31 -14.37 21.93
N GLY A 60 -2.07 -13.06 22.01
CA GLY A 60 -3.08 -12.09 22.43
C GLY A 60 -4.31 -12.09 21.51
N ARG A 61 -5.40 -11.46 21.98
CA ARG A 61 -6.65 -11.36 21.19
C ARG A 61 -6.39 -10.65 19.85
N ALA A 62 -5.55 -9.62 19.85
CA ALA A 62 -5.15 -8.88 18.67
C ALA A 62 -4.49 -9.75 17.60
N ALA A 63 -3.51 -10.57 17.98
CA ALA A 63 -2.79 -11.46 17.06
C ALA A 63 -3.70 -12.53 16.44
N ARG A 64 -4.63 -13.09 17.21
CA ARG A 64 -5.63 -14.04 16.67
C ARG A 64 -6.65 -13.37 15.73
N GLY A 65 -6.90 -12.07 15.91
CA GLY A 65 -7.85 -11.30 15.11
C GLY A 65 -7.31 -10.80 13.77
N VAL A 66 -6.01 -10.93 13.50
CA VAL A 66 -5.42 -10.52 12.21
C VAL A 66 -6.02 -11.33 11.08
N GLN A 67 -6.68 -10.70 10.12
CA GLN A 67 -7.33 -11.37 8.99
C GLN A 67 -6.49 -11.33 7.71
N TRP A 68 -5.74 -10.25 7.52
CA TRP A 68 -5.01 -10.03 6.27
C TRP A 68 -3.75 -9.21 6.53
N ILE A 69 -2.66 -9.59 5.87
CA ILE A 69 -1.37 -8.89 5.92
C ILE A 69 -0.89 -8.65 4.50
N CYS A 70 -0.46 -7.44 4.19
CA CYS A 70 0.11 -7.10 2.89
C CYS A 70 1.33 -6.23 3.04
N VAL A 71 2.28 -6.39 2.11
CA VAL A 71 3.43 -5.50 1.98
C VAL A 71 3.29 -4.77 0.64
N SER A 72 3.27 -3.45 0.71
CA SER A 72 3.10 -2.54 -0.41
C SER A 72 4.19 -1.44 -0.36
N LEU A 73 3.97 -0.37 -1.10
CA LEU A 73 4.75 0.86 -1.03
C LEU A 73 3.88 2.00 -0.52
N ASP A 74 4.44 2.86 0.31
CA ASP A 74 3.82 4.11 0.73
C ASP A 74 3.91 5.20 -0.38
N PRO A 75 3.31 6.39 -0.19
CA PRO A 75 3.40 7.46 -1.19
C PRO A 75 4.82 7.97 -1.50
N GLN A 76 5.79 7.67 -0.63
CA GLN A 76 7.21 8.01 -0.83
C GLN A 76 8.00 6.88 -1.50
N GLY A 77 7.36 5.73 -1.77
CA GLY A 77 8.00 4.56 -2.35
C GLY A 77 8.77 3.70 -1.34
N LEU A 78 8.56 3.90 -0.04
CA LEU A 78 9.12 3.07 1.02
C LEU A 78 8.21 1.86 1.28
N PRO A 79 8.76 0.72 1.73
CA PRO A 79 7.94 -0.43 2.11
C PRO A 79 6.86 -0.05 3.12
N LEU A 80 5.64 -0.52 2.90
CA LEU A 80 4.49 -0.30 3.78
C LEU A 80 3.90 -1.65 4.16
N VAL A 81 3.82 -1.95 5.45
CA VAL A 81 3.09 -3.11 5.95
C VAL A 81 1.66 -2.68 6.29
N VAL A 82 0.68 -3.30 5.66
CA VAL A 82 -0.75 -3.09 5.94
C VAL A 82 -1.29 -4.34 6.62
N VAL A 83 -1.92 -4.15 7.77
CA VAL A 83 -2.52 -5.21 8.57
C VAL A 83 -3.99 -4.91 8.77
N VAL A 84 -4.85 -5.87 8.47
CA VAL A 84 -6.28 -5.81 8.75
C VAL A 84 -6.61 -6.78 9.86
N THR A 85 -7.34 -6.31 10.87
CA THR A 85 -7.71 -7.11 12.05
C THR A 85 -9.17 -6.92 12.44
N ASP A 86 -9.82 -7.98 12.91
CA ASP A 86 -11.14 -7.91 13.54
C ASP A 86 -11.05 -7.50 15.02
N ALA A 87 -9.85 -7.58 15.60
CA ALA A 87 -9.64 -7.04 16.93
C ALA A 87 -9.57 -5.51 16.85
N ARG A 88 -9.98 -4.83 17.92
CA ARG A 88 -9.72 -3.40 18.12
C ARG A 88 -8.63 -3.25 19.18
N PRO A 89 -7.35 -3.53 18.86
CA PRO A 89 -6.26 -3.32 19.80
C PRO A 89 -6.05 -1.81 20.00
N GLU A 90 -5.75 -1.42 21.22
CA GLU A 90 -5.55 -0.01 21.58
C GLU A 90 -4.17 0.20 22.19
N GLY A 91 -3.60 1.39 21.95
CA GLY A 91 -2.33 1.81 22.52
C GLY A 91 -1.20 0.81 22.28
N THR A 92 -0.61 0.32 23.37
CA THR A 92 0.55 -0.58 23.33
C THR A 92 0.25 -1.95 22.73
N GLU A 93 -1.00 -2.43 22.75
CA GLU A 93 -1.36 -3.71 22.12
C GLU A 93 -1.26 -3.61 20.59
N ALA A 94 -1.66 -2.46 20.02
CA ALA A 94 -1.55 -2.22 18.57
C ALA A 94 -0.09 -2.11 18.13
N ASP A 95 0.73 -1.39 18.89
CA ASP A 95 2.17 -1.25 18.61
C ASP A 95 2.91 -2.58 18.75
N GLN A 96 2.56 -3.41 19.75
CA GLN A 96 3.13 -4.74 19.92
C GLN A 96 2.71 -5.69 18.79
N LEU A 97 1.44 -5.64 18.36
CA LEU A 97 0.98 -6.45 17.23
C LEU A 97 1.76 -6.14 15.96
N LEU A 98 1.97 -4.85 15.65
CA LEU A 98 2.76 -4.44 14.49
C LEU A 98 4.22 -4.89 14.61
N ALA A 99 4.82 -4.81 15.81
CA ALA A 99 6.15 -5.35 16.07
C ALA A 99 6.24 -6.85 15.80
N ASP A 100 5.30 -7.64 16.32
CA ASP A 100 5.27 -9.10 16.14
C ASP A 100 5.13 -9.48 14.65
N ILE A 101 4.34 -8.71 13.89
CA ILE A 101 4.17 -8.91 12.44
C ILE A 101 5.46 -8.58 11.69
N ARG A 102 6.15 -7.48 12.03
CA ARG A 102 7.45 -7.16 11.41
C ARG A 102 8.48 -8.25 11.66
N ASP A 103 8.57 -8.74 12.88
CA ASP A 103 9.48 -9.83 13.23
C ASP A 103 9.14 -11.12 12.45
N PHE A 104 7.86 -11.42 12.30
CA PHE A 104 7.39 -12.53 11.46
C PHE A 104 7.79 -12.36 9.99
N LEU A 105 7.55 -11.19 9.40
CA LEU A 105 7.89 -10.90 8.01
C LEU A 105 9.40 -10.93 7.78
N ALA A 106 10.18 -10.41 8.72
CA ALA A 106 11.64 -10.45 8.67
C ALA A 106 12.17 -11.89 8.68
N GLN A 107 11.62 -12.74 9.53
CA GLN A 107 11.99 -14.16 9.59
C GLN A 107 11.59 -14.92 8.31
N ARG A 108 10.44 -14.59 7.72
CA ARG A 108 9.93 -15.26 6.52
C ARG A 108 10.68 -14.84 5.25
N HIS A 109 10.93 -13.55 5.08
CA HIS A 109 11.44 -12.99 3.82
C HIS A 109 12.93 -12.61 3.88
N GLY A 110 13.56 -12.70 5.05
CA GLY A 110 14.94 -12.25 5.25
C GLY A 110 15.14 -10.75 5.03
N ALA A 111 14.06 -9.97 5.10
CA ALA A 111 14.06 -8.53 4.91
C ALA A 111 14.04 -7.82 6.25
N ASP A 112 14.99 -6.91 6.48
CA ASP A 112 15.05 -6.17 7.73
C ASP A 112 14.08 -4.99 7.68
N PHE A 113 12.92 -5.15 8.31
CA PHE A 113 11.95 -4.08 8.53
C PHE A 113 12.35 -3.21 9.74
N ALA A 114 13.59 -3.21 10.23
CA ALA A 114 13.94 -2.38 11.39
C ALA A 114 14.01 -0.86 11.08
N ARG A 115 14.19 -0.45 9.81
CA ARG A 115 14.34 0.98 9.42
C ARG A 115 13.77 1.28 8.04
N GLY A 116 13.06 2.41 7.90
CA GLY A 116 12.64 2.95 6.60
C GLY A 116 11.40 2.29 5.98
N HIS A 117 10.50 1.74 6.79
CA HIS A 117 9.20 1.23 6.35
C HIS A 117 8.09 1.88 7.18
N SER A 118 6.92 1.98 6.60
CA SER A 118 5.70 2.46 7.24
C SER A 118 4.84 1.26 7.66
N ASP A 119 4.05 1.40 8.72
CA ASP A 119 3.06 0.41 9.13
C ASP A 119 1.68 1.04 9.25
N MET A 120 0.67 0.29 8.83
CA MET A 120 -0.73 0.67 8.93
C MET A 120 -1.55 -0.49 9.49
N LEU A 121 -2.27 -0.22 10.58
CA LEU A 121 -3.21 -1.15 11.18
C LEU A 121 -4.63 -0.65 10.95
N LEU A 122 -5.43 -1.48 10.30
CA LEU A 122 -6.82 -1.23 9.95
C LEU A 122 -7.73 -2.24 10.66
N THR A 123 -8.94 -1.81 10.99
CA THR A 123 -10.02 -2.75 11.27
C THR A 123 -10.52 -3.39 9.96
N SER A 124 -11.23 -4.51 10.04
CA SER A 124 -11.93 -5.10 8.89
C SER A 124 -13.00 -4.19 8.27
N GLU A 125 -13.46 -3.17 9.00
CA GLU A 125 -14.36 -2.13 8.50
C GLU A 125 -13.61 -0.98 7.78
N GLY A 126 -12.27 -1.02 7.76
CA GLY A 126 -11.42 -0.02 7.13
C GLY A 126 -11.08 1.19 8.01
N GLU A 127 -11.35 1.12 9.32
CA GLU A 127 -10.96 2.17 10.26
C GLU A 127 -9.46 2.10 10.55
N VAL A 128 -8.75 3.23 10.46
CA VAL A 128 -7.33 3.31 10.80
C VAL A 128 -7.18 3.31 12.33
N VAL A 129 -6.67 2.20 12.86
CA VAL A 129 -6.36 2.05 14.29
C VAL A 129 -4.99 2.66 14.59
N ARG A 130 -4.02 2.44 13.70
CA ARG A 130 -2.65 2.92 13.84
C ARG A 130 -2.05 3.23 12.48
N ASP A 131 -1.33 4.34 12.40
CA ASP A 131 -0.53 4.73 11.24
C ASP A 131 0.85 5.18 11.77
N LEU A 132 1.86 4.37 11.48
CA LEU A 132 3.24 4.60 11.87
C LEU A 132 4.03 4.86 10.58
N PRO A 133 4.20 6.11 10.17
CA PRO A 133 5.02 6.40 9.00
C PRO A 133 6.46 5.98 9.26
N ALA A 134 7.18 5.65 8.19
CA ALA A 134 8.60 5.39 8.26
C ALA A 134 9.27 6.52 9.03
N ALA A 135 9.98 6.15 10.11
CA ALA A 135 10.83 7.10 10.81
C ALA A 135 11.78 7.69 9.76
N THR A 136 11.59 8.98 9.44
CA THR A 136 12.33 9.67 8.40
C THR A 136 13.80 9.44 8.69
N LEU A 137 14.50 8.71 7.81
CA LEU A 137 15.94 8.84 7.72
C LEU A 137 16.16 10.33 7.55
N ASP A 138 16.85 10.96 8.52
CA ASP A 138 17.25 12.36 8.42
C ASP A 138 17.65 12.62 6.97
N PRO A 139 17.01 13.57 6.26
CA PRO A 139 17.46 13.91 4.93
C PRO A 139 18.85 14.50 5.12
N HIS A 140 19.88 13.67 4.93
CA HIS A 140 21.26 14.12 4.95
C HIS A 140 21.30 15.39 4.08
N PRO A 141 21.79 16.53 4.63
CA PRO A 141 21.64 17.83 4.01
C PRO A 141 22.13 17.72 2.58
N ARG A 142 21.30 18.22 1.66
CA ARG A 142 21.58 18.46 0.23
C ARG A 142 23.03 18.15 -0.09
N ALA A 143 23.28 17.13 -0.92
CA ALA A 143 24.50 17.08 -1.70
C ALA A 143 24.72 18.49 -2.24
N ALA A 144 25.65 19.21 -1.61
CA ALA A 144 25.99 20.55 -2.02
C ALA A 144 26.33 20.40 -3.49
N ALA A 145 25.55 21.06 -4.34
CA ALA A 145 25.91 21.21 -5.73
C ALA A 145 27.40 21.59 -5.72
N ALA A 146 28.23 20.68 -6.23
CA ALA A 146 29.64 20.94 -6.40
C ALA A 146 29.71 22.18 -7.28
N ASP A 147 30.01 23.32 -6.66
CA ASP A 147 30.26 24.56 -7.37
C ASP A 147 31.46 24.30 -8.28
N PRO A 148 31.30 24.31 -9.62
CA PRO A 148 32.37 23.97 -10.54
C PRO A 148 33.46 25.06 -10.62
N ARG A 149 33.52 26.00 -9.67
CA ARG A 149 34.46 27.14 -9.69
C ARG A 149 35.57 27.11 -8.66
N ARG A 150 35.77 26.02 -7.92
CA ARG A 150 36.98 25.87 -7.08
C ARG A 150 38.20 25.48 -7.93
N ILE A 151 38.75 26.47 -8.63
CA ILE A 151 40.11 26.44 -9.18
C ILE A 151 41.06 26.36 -8.00
N VAL A 152 41.80 25.25 -7.90
CA VAL A 152 42.90 25.08 -6.93
C VAL A 152 44.10 25.86 -7.47
N PRO A 153 44.72 26.78 -6.71
CA PRO A 153 45.98 27.37 -7.12
C PRO A 153 47.07 26.30 -7.02
N SER A 154 47.75 26.05 -8.15
CA SER A 154 48.96 25.22 -8.19
C SER A 154 50.07 25.93 -7.40
N SER A 155 50.57 25.28 -6.36
CA SER A 155 51.78 25.71 -5.66
C SER A 155 53.01 25.25 -6.44
N LEU A 156 53.84 26.20 -6.86
CA LEU A 156 55.29 26.05 -7.03
C LEU A 156 55.97 26.44 -5.72
#